data_AF-A0A950BVS0-F1
#
_entry.id   AF-A0A950BVS0-F1
#
_cell.length_a   1.000
_cell.length_b   1.000
_cell.length_c   1.000
_cell.angle_alpha   90.00
_cell.angle_beta   90.00
_cell.angle_gamma   90.00
#
_symmetry.space_group_name_H-M   'P 1'
#
loop_
_entity.id
_entity.type
_entity.pdbx_description
1 polymer ?
#
loop_
_entity_poly.entity_id
_entity_poly.type
_entity_poly.pdbx_seq_one_letter_code
_entity_poly.pdbx_strand_id
1 'polypeptide(L)'
;MRISWKLGRIAGIDLFLHPTFLLILLPGMTGGLSAFFIVALFGCVVLHELGHALMARRFGIETLDITLYPIGGVARLQRMPRAPGAELLIALAGPAVNFAIVAGLLGLELLGIGGMESDSSLGAFLAGLMLVNLVLGLFNLIPAFPMDGGRVLRALLTGWLGRVRATSIAATIGRTLAVAFGAYSLLIVFPPNLFHVALAAFIYFVAGAEESSVMAEEQKRAYYTPQDQGIWTAPPGYHWVQQGNGVWQLAPIVVTNGDSRRNSSSWAG
;
A
#
# COMPACT_ATOMS: atom_id res chain seq x y z
N MET A 1 -15.52 16.91 -5.93
CA MET A 1 -16.53 16.39 -5.00
C MET A 1 -16.41 14.88 -4.99
N ARG A 2 -15.95 14.25 -3.89
CA ARG A 2 -15.83 12.78 -3.85
C ARG A 2 -17.22 12.20 -3.61
N ILE A 3 -17.73 11.44 -4.56
CA ILE A 3 -19.02 10.76 -4.47
C ILE A 3 -18.80 9.53 -3.60
N SER A 4 -18.75 9.71 -2.28
CA SER A 4 -18.61 8.60 -1.33
C SER A 4 -19.41 8.93 -0.08
N TRP A 5 -20.18 7.97 0.40
CA TRP A 5 -21.06 8.15 1.55
C TRP A 5 -20.34 7.74 2.83
N LYS A 6 -20.34 8.61 3.85
CA LYS A 6 -19.74 8.28 5.14
C LYS A 6 -20.64 7.29 5.88
N LEU A 7 -20.11 6.12 6.21
CA LEU A 7 -20.81 5.08 6.97
C LEU A 7 -20.66 5.29 8.48
N GLY A 8 -19.50 5.77 8.92
CA GLY A 8 -19.22 5.95 10.34
C GLY A 8 -17.75 6.21 10.63
N ARG A 9 -17.36 6.05 11.90
CA ARG A 9 -15.98 6.17 12.37
C ARG A 9 -15.64 4.98 13.27
N ILE A 10 -14.58 4.24 12.94
CA ILE A 10 -14.12 3.06 13.70
C ILE A 10 -12.67 3.29 14.10
N ALA A 11 -12.34 3.13 15.38
CA ALA A 11 -11.01 3.36 15.93
C ALA A 11 -10.37 4.73 15.59
N GLY A 12 -11.20 5.75 15.33
CA GLY A 12 -10.77 7.10 14.93
C GLY A 12 -10.64 7.30 13.42
N ILE A 13 -10.91 6.28 12.60
CA ILE A 13 -10.78 6.32 11.14
C ILE A 13 -12.17 6.44 10.51
N ASP A 14 -12.33 7.38 9.58
CA ASP A 14 -13.60 7.56 8.87
C ASP A 14 -13.78 6.48 7.78
N LEU A 15 -14.94 5.83 7.79
CA LEU A 15 -15.32 4.78 6.85
C LEU A 15 -16.27 5.34 5.79
N PHE A 16 -15.94 5.12 4.52
CA PHE A 16 -16.73 5.56 3.37
C PHE A 16 -17.14 4.39 2.48
N LEU A 17 -18.31 4.52 1.84
CA LEU A 17 -18.83 3.61 0.83
C LEU A 17 -18.86 4.32 -0.52
N HIS A 18 -18.19 3.75 -1.51
CA HIS A 18 -18.29 4.25 -2.87
C HIS A 18 -19.61 3.76 -3.52
N PRO A 19 -20.38 4.58 -4.26
CA PRO A 19 -21.67 4.18 -4.83
C PRO A 19 -21.58 2.96 -5.76
N THR A 20 -20.44 2.74 -6.42
CA THR A 20 -20.22 1.56 -7.27
C THR A 20 -20.37 0.25 -6.51
N PHE A 21 -20.20 0.28 -5.18
CA PHE A 21 -20.46 -0.86 -4.30
C PHE A 21 -21.87 -1.43 -4.46
N LEU A 22 -22.87 -0.58 -4.72
CA LEU A 22 -24.24 -1.02 -4.92
C LEU A 22 -24.39 -1.95 -6.13
N LEU A 23 -23.51 -1.87 -7.12
CA LEU A 23 -23.54 -2.75 -8.30
C LEU A 23 -23.32 -4.23 -7.94
N ILE A 24 -22.56 -4.51 -6.87
CA ILE A 24 -22.35 -5.88 -6.38
C ILE A 24 -23.48 -6.33 -5.44
N LEU A 25 -24.15 -5.39 -4.76
CA LEU A 25 -25.32 -5.71 -3.94
C LEU A 25 -26.51 -6.15 -4.80
N LEU A 26 -26.77 -5.48 -5.94
CA LEU A 26 -27.97 -5.70 -6.76
C LEU A 26 -28.21 -7.17 -7.17
N PRO A 27 -27.21 -7.95 -7.65
CA PRO A 27 -27.39 -9.37 -7.93
C PRO A 27 -27.65 -10.21 -6.66
N GLY A 28 -27.01 -9.86 -5.54
CA GLY A 28 -27.07 -10.57 -4.26
C GLY A 28 -28.33 -10.30 -3.43
N MET A 29 -29.14 -9.30 -3.79
CA MET A 29 -30.41 -8.96 -3.12
C MET A 29 -31.57 -9.88 -3.49
N THR A 30 -31.38 -10.82 -4.42
CA THR A 30 -32.42 -11.79 -4.82
C THR A 30 -32.63 -12.92 -3.81
N GLY A 31 -31.78 -13.03 -2.78
CA GLY A 31 -31.95 -13.92 -1.61
C GLY A 31 -31.65 -13.20 -0.28
N GLY A 32 -32.51 -13.35 0.73
CA GLY A 32 -32.33 -12.66 2.02
C GLY A 32 -31.05 -13.04 2.77
N LEU A 33 -30.68 -14.33 2.75
CA LEU A 33 -29.44 -14.84 3.36
C LEU A 33 -28.17 -14.38 2.63
N SER A 34 -28.23 -14.12 1.31
CA SER A 34 -27.08 -13.63 0.55
C SER A 34 -26.75 -12.17 0.86
N ALA A 35 -27.73 -11.34 1.22
CA ALA A 35 -27.47 -9.95 1.61
C ALA A 35 -26.67 -9.86 2.93
N PHE A 36 -27.04 -10.64 3.95
CA PHE A 36 -26.29 -10.70 5.21
C PHE A 36 -24.87 -11.22 5.01
N PHE A 37 -24.70 -12.23 4.16
CA PHE A 37 -23.37 -12.75 3.82
C PHE A 37 -22.50 -11.68 3.16
N ILE A 38 -23.03 -10.92 2.19
CA ILE A 38 -22.31 -9.82 1.55
C ILE A 38 -21.88 -8.77 2.58
N VAL A 39 -22.78 -8.37 3.49
CA VAL A 39 -22.44 -7.41 4.55
C VAL A 39 -21.33 -7.97 5.46
N ALA A 40 -21.41 -9.25 5.82
CA ALA A 40 -20.37 -9.90 6.63
C ALA A 40 -19.02 -9.96 5.90
N LEU A 41 -19.01 -10.29 4.60
CA LEU A 41 -17.80 -10.29 3.78
C LEU A 41 -17.11 -8.92 3.78
N PHE A 42 -17.88 -7.85 3.57
CA PHE A 42 -17.33 -6.50 3.63
C PHE A 42 -16.92 -6.08 5.03
N GLY A 43 -17.61 -6.58 6.06
CA GLY A 43 -17.14 -6.49 7.45
C GLY A 43 -15.75 -7.09 7.61
N CYS A 44 -15.49 -8.28 7.05
CA CYS A 44 -14.16 -8.90 7.06
C CYS A 44 -13.12 -8.09 6.29
N VAL A 45 -13.48 -7.50 5.14
CA VAL A 45 -12.60 -6.57 4.41
C VAL A 45 -12.26 -5.33 5.24
N VAL A 46 -13.26 -4.73 5.91
CA VAL A 46 -13.02 -3.59 6.82
C VAL A 46 -12.09 -4.00 7.97
N LEU A 47 -12.29 -5.18 8.56
CA LEU A 47 -11.42 -5.68 9.63
C LEU A 47 -9.98 -5.91 9.15
N HIS A 48 -9.80 -6.43 7.93
CA HIS A 48 -8.50 -6.57 7.28
C HIS A 48 -7.81 -5.20 7.12
N GLU A 49 -8.48 -4.22 6.51
CA GLU A 49 -7.96 -2.85 6.36
C GLU A 49 -7.65 -2.19 7.72
N LEU A 50 -8.50 -2.45 8.71
CA LEU A 50 -8.30 -1.97 10.07
C LEU A 50 -7.04 -2.59 10.70
N GLY A 51 -6.73 -3.86 10.39
CA GLY A 51 -5.48 -4.51 10.79
C GLY A 51 -4.25 -3.72 10.33
N HIS A 52 -4.20 -3.35 9.04
CA HIS A 52 -3.14 -2.50 8.51
C HIS A 52 -3.09 -1.14 9.21
N ALA A 53 -4.25 -0.48 9.36
CA ALA A 53 -4.33 0.85 9.94
C ALA A 53 -3.90 0.88 11.42
N LEU A 54 -4.33 -0.09 12.21
CA LEU A 54 -3.96 -0.19 13.62
C LEU A 54 -2.47 -0.51 13.80
N MET A 55 -1.90 -1.35 12.94
CA MET A 55 -0.46 -1.60 12.95
C MET A 55 0.32 -0.35 12.51
N ALA A 56 -0.13 0.35 11.46
CA ALA A 56 0.50 1.59 11.00
C ALA A 56 0.52 2.67 12.09
N ARG A 57 -0.55 2.77 12.88
CA ARG A 57 -0.64 3.68 14.02
C ARG A 57 0.43 3.42 15.09
N ARG A 58 0.87 2.17 15.27
CA ARG A 58 1.98 1.83 16.19
C ARG A 58 3.33 2.41 15.73
N PHE A 59 3.48 2.69 14.44
CA PHE A 59 4.64 3.35 13.85
C PHE A 59 4.44 4.87 13.69
N GLY A 60 3.41 5.45 14.30
CA GLY A 60 3.09 6.88 14.19
C GLY A 60 2.67 7.29 12.78
N ILE A 61 2.03 6.37 12.03
CA ILE A 61 1.45 6.65 10.72
C ILE A 61 -0.06 6.66 10.88
N GLU A 62 -0.68 7.81 10.63
CA GLU A 62 -2.12 7.95 10.69
C GLU A 62 -2.80 7.43 9.42
N THR A 63 -4.00 6.88 9.58
CA THR A 63 -4.88 6.50 8.46
C THR A 63 -5.94 7.58 8.30
N LEU A 64 -6.01 8.17 7.10
CA LEU A 64 -6.92 9.27 6.80
C LEU A 64 -8.37 8.79 6.70
N ASP A 65 -8.60 7.76 5.90
CA ASP A 65 -9.91 7.17 5.66
C ASP A 65 -9.78 5.75 5.12
N ILE A 66 -10.85 4.97 5.26
CA ILE A 66 -11.04 3.68 4.59
C ILE A 66 -12.23 3.84 3.66
N THR A 67 -12.03 3.58 2.37
CA THR A 67 -13.11 3.62 1.38
C THR A 67 -13.36 2.22 0.82
N LEU A 68 -14.62 1.78 0.87
CA LEU A 68 -15.05 0.49 0.33
C LEU A 68 -15.45 0.61 -1.14
N TYR A 69 -14.83 -0.23 -1.96
CA TYR A 69 -15.10 -0.40 -3.38
C TYR A 69 -15.63 -1.83 -3.64
N PRO A 70 -16.23 -2.06 -4.82
CA PRO A 70 -16.64 -3.40 -5.25
C PRO A 70 -15.53 -4.46 -5.18
N ILE A 71 -14.29 -4.04 -5.44
CA ILE A 71 -13.14 -4.95 -5.60
C ILE A 71 -12.42 -5.15 -4.24
N GLY A 72 -12.75 -4.38 -3.20
CA GLY A 72 -12.10 -4.45 -1.89
C GLY A 72 -12.18 -3.14 -1.10
N GLY A 73 -11.43 -3.08 0.00
CA GLY A 73 -11.22 -1.85 0.78
C GLY A 73 -9.95 -1.14 0.34
N VAL A 74 -9.92 0.19 0.48
CA VAL A 74 -8.70 0.96 0.31
C VAL A 74 -8.50 1.83 1.54
N ALA A 75 -7.51 1.48 2.38
CA ALA A 75 -7.05 2.32 3.48
C ALA A 75 -6.04 3.36 3.00
N ARG A 76 -6.39 4.65 3.12
CA ARG A 76 -5.50 5.77 2.78
C ARG A 76 -4.61 6.11 3.97
N LEU A 77 -3.38 5.60 3.97
CA LEU A 77 -2.36 5.99 4.93
C LEU A 77 -1.82 7.40 4.61
N GLN A 78 -1.51 8.17 5.65
CA GLN A 78 -0.91 9.51 5.52
C GLN A 78 0.43 9.47 4.77
N ARG A 79 1.21 8.42 5.00
CA ARG A 79 2.48 8.14 4.33
C ARG A 79 2.76 6.64 4.34
N MET A 80 3.51 6.16 3.35
CA MET A 80 4.02 4.80 3.37
C MET A 80 5.20 4.69 4.37
N PRO A 81 5.27 3.64 5.20
CA PRO A 81 6.44 3.37 6.05
C PRO A 81 7.67 3.19 5.17
N ARG A 82 8.84 3.73 5.57
CA ARG A 82 10.11 3.55 4.84
C ARG A 82 11.00 2.47 5.43
N ALA A 83 10.89 2.24 6.73
CA ALA A 83 11.61 1.17 7.39
C ALA A 83 11.06 -0.18 6.89
N PRO A 84 11.89 -1.06 6.29
CA PRO A 84 11.41 -2.31 5.73
C PRO A 84 10.68 -3.18 6.76
N GLY A 85 11.17 -3.20 8.01
CA GLY A 85 10.49 -3.93 9.10
C GLY A 85 9.11 -3.38 9.44
N ALA A 86 8.92 -2.06 9.42
CA ALA A 86 7.61 -1.46 9.65
C ALA A 86 6.66 -1.76 8.48
N GLU A 87 7.14 -1.67 7.24
CA GLU A 87 6.36 -2.02 6.06
C GLU A 87 5.92 -3.49 6.08
N LEU A 88 6.84 -4.40 6.43
CA LEU A 88 6.57 -5.83 6.57
C LEU A 88 5.47 -6.11 7.60
N LEU A 89 5.61 -5.55 8.81
CA LEU A 89 4.65 -5.74 9.90
C LEU A 89 3.27 -5.17 9.56
N ILE A 90 3.23 -4.00 8.93
CA ILE A 90 1.98 -3.40 8.46
C ILE A 90 1.34 -4.28 7.38
N ALA A 91 2.09 -4.73 6.37
CA ALA A 91 1.57 -5.57 5.29
C ALA A 91 1.06 -6.93 5.79
N LEU A 92 1.67 -7.51 6.83
CA LEU A 92 1.19 -8.77 7.42
C LEU A 92 -0.03 -8.59 8.33
N ALA A 93 -0.28 -7.39 8.84
CA ALA A 93 -1.34 -7.15 9.81
C ALA A 93 -2.75 -7.41 9.25
N GLY A 94 -3.02 -7.05 7.99
CA GLY A 94 -4.31 -7.33 7.34
C GLY A 94 -4.56 -8.84 7.20
N PRO A 95 -3.69 -9.61 6.52
CA PRO A 95 -3.82 -11.06 6.42
C PRO A 95 -3.89 -11.75 7.79
N ALA A 96 -3.14 -11.27 8.79
CA ALA A 96 -3.21 -11.80 10.15
C ALA A 96 -4.61 -11.67 10.76
N VAL A 97 -5.35 -10.59 10.47
CA VAL A 97 -6.76 -10.46 10.90
C VAL A 97 -7.63 -11.52 10.23
N ASN A 98 -7.46 -11.80 8.93
CA ASN A 98 -8.22 -12.86 8.28
C ASN A 98 -7.94 -14.23 8.90
N PHE A 99 -6.67 -14.57 9.13
CA PHE A 99 -6.31 -15.84 9.77
C PHE A 99 -6.80 -15.92 11.23
N ALA A 100 -6.84 -14.81 11.95
CA ALA A 100 -7.44 -14.75 13.29
C ALA A 100 -8.94 -15.04 13.25
N ILE A 101 -9.67 -14.52 12.24
CA ILE A 101 -11.08 -14.84 12.03
C ILE A 101 -11.26 -16.33 11.73
N VAL A 102 -10.43 -16.89 10.84
CA VAL A 102 -10.46 -18.33 10.53
C VAL A 102 -10.21 -19.18 11.78
N ALA A 103 -9.18 -18.84 12.56
CA ALA A 103 -8.86 -19.55 13.80
C ALA A 103 -10.00 -19.47 14.83
N GLY A 104 -10.65 -18.30 14.95
CA GLY A 104 -11.81 -18.13 15.82
C GLY A 104 -13.01 -18.98 15.39
N LEU A 105 -13.32 -19.00 14.09
CA LEU A 105 -14.40 -19.82 13.54
C LEU A 105 -14.12 -21.32 13.70
N LEU A 106 -12.89 -21.76 13.45
CA LEU A 106 -12.48 -23.15 13.70
C LEU A 106 -12.59 -23.50 15.19
N GLY A 107 -12.23 -22.59 16.08
CA GLY A 107 -12.42 -22.78 17.53
C GLY A 107 -13.89 -22.96 17.91
N LEU A 108 -14.82 -22.21 17.31
CA LEU A 108 -16.26 -22.39 17.53
C LEU A 108 -16.74 -23.76 17.04
N GLU A 109 -16.24 -24.23 15.91
CA GLU A 109 -16.58 -25.56 15.38
C GLU A 109 -16.09 -26.69 16.28
N LEU A 110 -14.84 -26.59 16.77
CA LEU A 110 -14.27 -27.56 17.70
C LEU A 110 -15.02 -27.64 19.04
N LEU A 111 -15.67 -26.55 19.45
CA LEU A 111 -16.53 -26.51 20.64
C LEU A 111 -17.96 -27.01 20.37
N GLY A 112 -18.28 -27.37 19.11
CA GLY A 112 -19.62 -27.78 18.70
C GLY A 112 -20.64 -26.63 18.61
N ILE A 113 -20.16 -25.38 18.50
CA ILE A 113 -21.00 -24.16 18.55
C ILE A 113 -21.31 -23.60 17.14
N GLY A 114 -20.71 -24.13 16.07
CA GLY A 114 -20.93 -23.66 14.69
C GLY A 114 -21.85 -24.54 13.85
N GLY A 115 -21.71 -25.87 13.98
CA GLY A 115 -22.42 -26.81 13.13
C GLY A 115 -22.12 -26.56 11.65
N MET A 116 -20.86 -26.25 11.29
CA MET A 116 -20.49 -25.95 9.90
C MET A 116 -20.71 -27.14 8.97
N GLU A 117 -20.65 -28.37 9.50
CA GLU A 117 -20.99 -29.59 8.76
C GLU A 117 -22.51 -29.88 8.71
N SER A 118 -23.34 -29.10 9.40
CA SER A 118 -24.79 -29.25 9.33
C SER A 118 -25.36 -28.61 8.06
N ASP A 119 -26.45 -29.20 7.51
CA ASP A 119 -27.23 -28.62 6.41
C ASP A 119 -28.02 -27.35 6.81
N SER A 120 -27.68 -26.72 7.93
CA SER A 120 -28.31 -25.49 8.39
C SER A 120 -27.80 -24.26 7.64
N SER A 121 -28.66 -23.25 7.49
CA SER A 121 -28.27 -21.97 6.89
C SER A 121 -27.15 -21.27 7.65
N LEU A 122 -27.09 -21.43 8.97
CA LEU A 122 -26.03 -20.92 9.82
C LEU A 122 -24.70 -21.64 9.57
N GLY A 123 -24.72 -22.98 9.47
CA GLY A 123 -23.54 -23.79 9.17
C GLY A 123 -22.92 -23.38 7.83
N ALA A 124 -23.73 -23.30 6.78
CA ALA A 124 -23.30 -22.83 5.46
C ALA A 124 -22.74 -21.39 5.47
N PHE A 125 -23.36 -20.49 6.25
CA PHE A 125 -22.88 -19.11 6.41
C PHE A 125 -21.50 -19.06 7.08
N LEU A 126 -21.32 -19.78 8.18
CA LEU A 126 -20.07 -19.82 8.94
C LEU A 126 -18.94 -20.48 8.15
N ALA A 127 -19.24 -21.60 7.48
CA ALA A 127 -18.30 -22.29 6.59
C ALA A 127 -17.87 -21.39 5.42
N GLY A 128 -18.82 -20.70 4.79
CA GLY A 128 -18.54 -19.72 3.74
C GLY A 128 -17.69 -18.56 4.24
N LEU A 129 -17.97 -18.02 5.44
CA LEU A 129 -17.22 -16.91 6.02
C LEU A 129 -15.78 -17.32 6.34
N MET A 130 -15.59 -18.54 6.85
CA MET A 130 -14.28 -19.12 7.10
C MET A 130 -13.50 -19.28 5.79
N LEU A 131 -14.11 -19.88 4.77
CA LEU A 131 -13.48 -20.09 3.46
C LEU A 131 -13.07 -18.75 2.84
N VAL A 132 -13.94 -17.74 2.85
CA VAL A 132 -13.62 -16.45 2.25
C VAL A 132 -12.50 -15.75 3.00
N ASN A 133 -12.46 -15.78 4.34
CA ASN A 133 -11.34 -15.21 5.08
C ASN A 133 -10.03 -15.96 4.80
N LEU A 134 -10.08 -17.28 4.70
CA LEU A 134 -8.90 -18.07 4.34
C LEU A 134 -8.38 -17.69 2.95
N VAL A 135 -9.28 -17.60 1.95
CA VAL A 135 -8.94 -17.20 0.59
C VAL A 135 -8.43 -15.76 0.55
N LEU A 136 -9.10 -14.80 1.23
CA LEU A 136 -8.65 -13.41 1.30
C LEU A 136 -7.26 -13.27 1.92
N GLY A 137 -7.00 -13.99 3.03
CA GLY A 137 -5.71 -13.98 3.70
C GLY A 137 -4.61 -14.58 2.81
N LEU A 138 -4.86 -15.74 2.19
CA LEU A 138 -3.88 -16.40 1.31
C LEU A 138 -3.63 -15.60 0.03
N PHE A 139 -4.69 -15.09 -0.60
CA PHE A 139 -4.60 -14.28 -1.81
C PHE A 139 -3.80 -13.01 -1.55
N ASN A 140 -4.05 -12.33 -0.43
CA ASN A 140 -3.26 -11.15 -0.05
C ASN A 140 -1.82 -11.47 0.32
N LEU A 141 -1.43 -12.72 0.57
CA LEU A 141 -0.04 -13.11 0.80
C LEU A 141 0.72 -13.52 -0.47
N ILE A 142 0.06 -13.53 -1.64
CA ILE A 142 0.75 -13.77 -2.91
C ILE A 142 1.85 -12.70 -3.10
N PRO A 143 3.11 -13.08 -3.37
CA PRO A 143 4.26 -12.18 -3.39
C PRO A 143 4.32 -11.34 -4.68
N ALA A 144 3.26 -10.60 -4.97
CA ALA A 144 3.11 -9.80 -6.18
C ALA A 144 2.22 -8.59 -5.92
N PHE A 145 2.47 -7.46 -6.59
CA PHE A 145 1.50 -6.36 -6.55
C PHE A 145 0.23 -6.70 -7.35
N PRO A 146 -0.94 -6.18 -6.93
CA PRO A 146 -1.18 -5.18 -5.87
C PRO A 146 -1.43 -5.73 -4.45
N MET A 147 -1.25 -7.04 -4.24
CA MET A 147 -1.55 -7.70 -2.96
C MET A 147 -0.53 -7.31 -1.87
N ASP A 148 -0.90 -7.49 -0.60
CA ASP A 148 -0.01 -7.19 0.53
C ASP A 148 1.29 -7.98 0.50
N GLY A 149 1.26 -9.20 -0.03
CA GLY A 149 2.41 -10.07 -0.24
C GLY A 149 3.43 -9.43 -1.18
N GLY A 150 3.00 -8.58 -2.11
CA GLY A 150 3.91 -7.74 -2.90
C GLY A 150 4.68 -6.74 -2.03
N ARG A 151 4.03 -6.15 -1.01
CA ARG A 151 4.68 -5.26 -0.02
C ARG A 151 5.58 -6.03 0.93
N VAL A 152 5.18 -7.24 1.34
CA VAL A 152 6.00 -8.17 2.11
C VAL A 152 7.27 -8.50 1.34
N LEU A 153 7.15 -8.94 0.08
CA LEU A 153 8.28 -9.23 -0.80
C LEU A 153 9.18 -8.00 -0.97
N ARG A 154 8.58 -6.83 -1.26
CA ARG A 154 9.31 -5.57 -1.38
C ARG A 154 10.10 -5.26 -0.11
N ALA A 155 9.48 -5.37 1.07
CA ALA A 155 10.13 -5.11 2.34
C ALA A 155 11.31 -6.05 2.59
N LEU A 156 11.14 -7.35 2.33
CA LEU A 156 12.21 -8.35 2.47
C LEU A 156 13.40 -8.09 1.54
N LEU A 157 13.13 -7.71 0.29
CA LEU A 157 14.18 -7.46 -0.72
C LEU A 157 14.84 -6.09 -0.60
N THR A 158 14.19 -5.11 0.05
CA THR A 158 14.68 -3.72 0.11
C THR A 158 16.06 -3.62 0.75
N GLY A 159 16.37 -4.47 1.75
CA GLY A 159 17.67 -4.46 2.41
C GLY A 159 18.86 -4.81 1.50
N TRP A 160 18.64 -5.63 0.46
CA TRP A 160 19.69 -6.08 -0.45
C TRP A 160 19.69 -5.35 -1.79
N LEU A 161 18.50 -5.06 -2.33
CA LEU A 161 18.35 -4.54 -3.69
C LEU A 161 18.02 -3.05 -3.75
N GLY A 162 17.67 -2.45 -2.61
CA GLY A 162 17.09 -1.12 -2.54
C GLY A 162 15.59 -1.13 -2.91
N ARG A 163 14.88 -0.12 -2.40
CA ARG A 163 13.41 -0.02 -2.48
C ARG A 163 12.88 -0.02 -3.90
N VAL A 164 13.51 0.72 -4.81
CA VAL A 164 13.06 0.84 -6.21
C VAL A 164 13.10 -0.52 -6.90
N ARG A 165 14.25 -1.21 -6.87
CA ARG A 165 14.40 -2.53 -7.51
C ARG A 165 13.49 -3.58 -6.87
N ALA A 166 13.36 -3.58 -5.54
CA ALA A 166 12.45 -4.46 -4.83
C ALA A 166 10.99 -4.25 -5.27
N THR A 167 10.57 -3.00 -5.47
CA THR A 167 9.24 -2.66 -5.99
C THR A 167 9.07 -3.16 -7.43
N SER A 168 10.05 -2.92 -8.30
CA SER A 168 10.02 -3.36 -9.70
C SER A 168 9.90 -4.88 -9.83
N ILE A 169 10.57 -5.65 -8.96
CA ILE A 169 10.44 -7.11 -8.93
C ILE A 169 9.01 -7.52 -8.56
N ALA A 170 8.47 -7.02 -7.44
CA ALA A 170 7.12 -7.34 -7.00
C ALA A 170 6.04 -6.93 -8.04
N ALA A 171 6.24 -5.79 -8.71
CA ALA A 171 5.35 -5.33 -9.78
C ALA A 171 5.45 -6.19 -11.04
N THR A 172 6.66 -6.62 -11.40
CA THR A 172 6.89 -7.50 -12.56
C THR A 172 6.25 -8.87 -12.34
N ILE A 173 6.41 -9.47 -11.16
CA ILE A 173 5.73 -10.72 -10.81
C ILE A 173 4.22 -10.55 -10.96
N GLY A 174 3.65 -9.45 -10.43
CA GLY A 174 2.22 -9.17 -10.52
C GLY A 174 1.72 -9.03 -11.96
N ARG A 175 2.44 -8.28 -12.79
CA ARG A 175 2.14 -8.12 -14.22
C ARG A 175 2.24 -9.44 -14.98
N THR A 176 3.27 -10.23 -14.74
CA THR A 176 3.45 -11.53 -15.41
C THR A 176 2.33 -12.49 -15.03
N LEU A 177 1.97 -12.57 -13.75
CA LEU A 177 0.83 -13.38 -13.30
C LEU A 177 -0.49 -12.90 -13.92
N ALA A 178 -0.71 -11.59 -14.00
CA ALA A 178 -1.90 -11.02 -14.63
C ALA A 178 -1.98 -11.38 -16.12
N VAL A 179 -0.89 -11.24 -16.88
CA VAL A 179 -0.84 -11.63 -18.29
C VAL A 179 -1.08 -13.13 -18.46
N ALA A 180 -0.46 -13.97 -17.63
CA ALA A 180 -0.64 -15.41 -17.67
C ALA A 180 -2.10 -15.81 -17.37
N PHE A 181 -2.72 -15.18 -16.37
CA PHE A 181 -4.13 -15.41 -16.01
C PHE A 181 -5.09 -14.97 -17.14
N GLY A 182 -4.86 -13.79 -17.72
CA GLY A 182 -5.64 -13.30 -18.86
C GLY A 182 -5.51 -14.20 -20.09
N ALA A 183 -4.29 -14.64 -20.42
CA ALA A 183 -4.03 -15.57 -21.52
C ALA A 183 -4.68 -16.94 -21.28
N TYR A 184 -4.55 -17.49 -20.06
CA TYR A 184 -5.22 -18.74 -19.67
C TYR A 184 -6.75 -18.63 -19.84
N SER A 185 -7.36 -17.53 -19.39
CA SER A 185 -8.80 -17.33 -19.53
C SER A 185 -9.27 -17.16 -20.98
N LEU A 186 -8.40 -16.73 -21.90
CA LEU A 186 -8.75 -16.55 -23.31
C LEU A 186 -8.52 -17.83 -24.13
N LEU A 187 -7.45 -18.55 -23.83
CA LEU A 187 -6.96 -19.67 -24.65
C LEU A 187 -7.45 -21.03 -24.16
N ILE A 188 -7.67 -21.20 -22.85
CA ILE A 188 -8.00 -22.50 -22.24
C ILE A 188 -9.45 -22.55 -21.77
N VAL A 189 -9.97 -21.47 -21.19
CA VAL A 189 -11.35 -21.43 -20.68
C VAL A 189 -12.32 -21.14 -21.83
N PHE A 190 -13.29 -22.04 -22.06
CA PHE A 190 -14.30 -21.88 -23.10
C PHE A 190 -15.73 -21.99 -22.54
N PRO A 191 -16.61 -20.99 -22.78
CA PRO A 191 -16.34 -19.74 -23.49
C PRO A 191 -15.42 -18.78 -22.70
N PRO A 192 -14.65 -17.92 -23.39
CA PRO A 192 -13.79 -16.95 -22.71
C PRO A 192 -14.60 -16.03 -21.79
N ASN A 193 -14.17 -15.92 -20.54
CA ASN A 193 -14.80 -15.03 -19.58
C ASN A 193 -14.17 -13.63 -19.63
N LEU A 194 -14.89 -12.67 -20.25
CA LEU A 194 -14.44 -11.27 -20.36
C LEU A 194 -14.17 -10.62 -19.00
N PHE A 195 -14.84 -11.06 -17.93
CA PHE A 195 -14.58 -10.56 -16.58
C PHE A 195 -13.19 -10.95 -16.08
N HIS A 196 -12.71 -12.17 -16.34
CA HIS A 196 -11.35 -12.58 -15.96
C HIS A 196 -10.30 -11.80 -16.74
N VAL A 197 -10.54 -11.52 -18.02
CA VAL A 197 -9.64 -10.69 -18.84
C VAL A 197 -9.61 -9.25 -18.34
N ALA A 198 -10.77 -8.69 -17.97
CA ALA A 198 -10.85 -7.35 -17.38
C ALA A 198 -10.15 -7.29 -16.00
N LEU A 199 -10.32 -8.32 -15.17
CA LEU A 199 -9.62 -8.44 -13.88
C LEU A 199 -8.11 -8.56 -14.06
N ALA A 200 -7.65 -9.36 -15.03
CA ALA A 200 -6.23 -9.45 -15.40
C ALA A 200 -5.67 -8.09 -15.80
N ALA A 201 -6.37 -7.36 -16.68
CA ALA A 201 -5.97 -6.02 -17.09
C ALA A 201 -5.90 -5.07 -15.88
N PHE A 202 -6.90 -5.09 -14.99
CA PHE A 202 -6.90 -4.29 -13.76
C PHE A 202 -5.67 -4.59 -12.90
N ILE A 203 -5.38 -5.86 -12.59
CA ILE A 203 -4.21 -6.26 -11.79
C ILE A 203 -2.91 -5.75 -12.45
N TYR A 204 -2.77 -5.90 -13.77
CA TYR A 204 -1.61 -5.42 -14.52
C TYR A 204 -1.40 -3.91 -14.36
N PHE A 205 -2.46 -3.11 -14.53
CA PHE A 205 -2.39 -1.66 -14.43
C PHE A 205 -2.11 -1.19 -13.00
N VAL A 206 -2.74 -1.79 -11.99
CA VAL A 206 -2.50 -1.39 -10.59
C VAL A 206 -1.08 -1.75 -10.15
N ALA A 207 -0.55 -2.92 -10.55
CA ALA A 207 0.84 -3.28 -10.28
C ALA A 207 1.83 -2.29 -10.92
N GLY A 208 1.56 -1.83 -12.15
CA GLY A 208 2.35 -0.79 -12.81
C GLY A 208 2.24 0.60 -12.16
N ALA A 209 1.04 0.95 -11.67
CA ALA A 209 0.81 2.20 -10.97
C ALA A 209 1.57 2.27 -9.63
N GLU A 210 1.61 1.17 -8.88
CA GLU A 210 2.37 1.08 -7.63
C GLU A 210 3.88 1.31 -7.88
N GLU A 211 4.45 0.65 -8.89
CA GLU A 211 5.86 0.85 -9.27
C GLU A 211 6.15 2.31 -9.64
N SER A 212 5.31 2.89 -10.49
CA SER A 212 5.46 4.27 -10.97
C SER A 212 5.35 5.28 -9.81
N SER A 213 4.47 5.01 -8.84
CA SER A 213 4.30 5.86 -7.65
C SER A 213 5.55 5.90 -6.78
N VAL A 214 6.19 4.75 -6.56
CA VAL A 214 7.43 4.65 -5.77
C VAL A 214 8.59 5.29 -6.51
N MET A 215 8.71 5.06 -7.83
CA MET A 215 9.74 5.71 -8.63
C MET A 215 9.62 7.23 -8.59
N ALA A 216 8.40 7.77 -8.69
CA ALA A 216 8.16 9.20 -8.59
C ALA A 216 8.49 9.75 -7.19
N GLU A 217 8.19 9.01 -6.11
CA GLU A 217 8.55 9.41 -4.75
C GLU A 217 10.07 9.43 -4.56
N GLU A 218 10.78 8.40 -5.01
CA GLU A 218 12.24 8.31 -4.89
C GLU A 218 12.95 9.33 -5.78
N GLN A 219 12.43 9.61 -6.98
CA GLN A 219 12.95 10.70 -7.82
C GLN A 219 12.80 12.05 -7.14
N LYS A 220 11.59 12.39 -6.64
CA LYS A 220 11.38 13.64 -5.89
C LYS A 220 12.35 13.73 -4.72
N ARG A 221 12.58 12.64 -4.00
CA ARG A 221 13.52 12.61 -2.88
C ARG A 221 14.98 12.78 -3.32
N ALA A 222 15.39 12.17 -4.43
CA ALA A 222 16.73 12.33 -4.99
C ALA A 222 17.00 13.77 -5.45
N TYR A 223 15.98 14.46 -5.97
CA TYR A 223 16.04 15.89 -6.28
C TYR A 223 16.11 16.76 -5.01
N TYR A 224 15.40 16.39 -3.94
CA TYR A 224 15.49 17.02 -2.62
C TYR A 224 16.67 16.46 -1.79
N THR A 225 17.88 16.67 -2.28
CA THR A 225 19.14 16.48 -1.53
C THR A 225 19.18 17.37 -0.26
N PRO A 226 20.00 17.07 0.77
CA PRO A 226 19.99 17.76 2.08
C PRO A 226 20.14 19.29 2.07
N GLN A 227 20.56 19.91 0.97
CA GLN A 227 20.61 21.36 0.84
C GLN A 227 19.22 22.03 0.84
N ASP A 228 18.17 21.32 0.43
CA ASP A 228 16.80 21.86 0.37
C ASP A 228 15.96 21.60 1.63
N GLN A 229 16.51 20.91 2.64
CA GLN A 229 15.90 20.84 3.96
C GLN A 229 16.27 22.10 4.75
N GLY A 230 15.57 23.19 4.45
CA GLY A 230 15.77 24.51 5.01
C GLY A 230 15.74 24.59 6.55
N ILE A 231 16.89 24.36 7.16
CA ILE A 231 17.31 25.03 8.42
C ILE A 231 18.65 25.76 8.23
N TRP A 232 19.30 25.65 7.06
CA TRP A 232 20.59 26.28 6.77
C TRP A 232 20.55 27.23 5.56
N THR A 233 19.53 28.08 5.43
CA THR A 233 19.68 29.26 4.58
C THR A 233 20.66 30.21 5.27
N ALA A 234 21.86 30.35 4.71
CA ALA A 234 22.81 31.34 5.22
C ALA A 234 22.18 32.75 5.07
N PRO A 235 22.34 33.65 6.06
CA PRO A 235 21.92 35.04 5.92
C PRO A 235 22.49 35.68 4.64
N PRO A 236 21.80 36.66 4.03
CA PRO A 236 22.32 37.38 2.87
C PRO A 236 23.76 37.87 3.12
N GLY A 237 24.67 37.56 2.20
CA GLY A 237 26.10 37.87 2.35
C GLY A 237 26.94 36.78 3.04
N TYR A 238 26.36 35.62 3.36
CA TYR A 238 27.07 34.47 3.93
C TYR A 238 26.79 33.17 3.17
N HIS A 239 27.69 32.18 3.31
CA HIS A 239 27.51 30.81 2.83
C HIS A 239 28.08 29.81 3.85
N TRP A 240 27.59 28.57 3.83
CA TRP A 240 28.10 27.51 4.71
C TRP A 240 29.33 26.84 4.10
N VAL A 241 30.39 26.69 4.89
CA VAL A 241 31.64 25.99 4.52
C VAL A 241 31.86 24.81 5.45
N GLN A 242 32.21 23.65 4.89
CA GLN A 242 32.52 22.44 5.65
C GLN A 242 34.00 22.44 6.03
N GLN A 243 34.30 22.46 7.34
CA GLN A 243 35.67 22.51 7.90
C GLN A 243 36.33 21.11 8.02
N GLY A 244 35.66 20.05 7.55
CA GLY A 244 36.03 18.65 7.81
C GLY A 244 35.43 18.11 9.13
N ASN A 245 35.46 16.78 9.32
CA ASN A 245 34.90 16.09 10.50
C ASN A 245 33.41 16.36 10.78
N GLY A 246 32.64 16.76 9.77
CA GLY A 246 31.21 17.08 9.91
C GLY A 246 30.91 18.44 10.55
N VAL A 247 31.93 19.29 10.78
CA VAL A 247 31.75 20.64 11.33
C VAL A 247 31.47 21.65 10.21
N TRP A 248 30.46 22.48 10.40
CA TRP A 248 30.03 23.53 9.47
C TRP A 248 30.23 24.91 10.09
N GLN A 249 30.73 25.85 9.28
CA GLN A 249 30.92 27.24 9.70
C GLN A 249 30.29 28.20 8.68
N LEU A 250 29.74 29.29 9.18
CA LEU A 250 29.26 30.41 8.37
C LEU A 250 30.45 31.25 7.89
N ALA A 251 30.63 31.41 6.58
CA ALA A 251 31.66 32.26 5.98
C ALA A 251 31.03 33.40 5.17
N PRO A 252 31.55 34.64 5.27
CA PRO A 252 31.05 35.76 4.46
C PRO A 252 31.37 35.54 2.97
N ILE A 253 30.49 36.00 2.09
CA ILE A 253 30.72 36.05 0.64
C ILE A 253 31.65 37.23 0.37
N VAL A 254 32.94 36.96 0.16
CA VAL A 254 33.90 37.98 -0.22
C VAL A 254 33.81 38.19 -1.73
N VAL A 255 33.14 39.26 -2.16
CA VAL A 255 33.17 39.71 -3.55
C VAL A 255 34.50 40.42 -3.77
N THR A 256 35.50 39.70 -4.27
CA THR A 256 36.71 40.35 -4.79
C THR A 256 36.32 41.05 -6.09
N ASN A 257 36.06 42.35 -6.03
CA ASN A 257 36.02 43.18 -7.23
C ASN A 257 37.41 43.10 -7.87
N GLY A 258 37.50 42.37 -8.97
CA GLY A 258 38.69 42.37 -9.82
C GLY A 258 38.85 43.75 -10.43
N ASP A 259 39.68 44.60 -9.81
CA ASP A 259 40.15 45.82 -10.45
C ASP A 259 41.50 45.53 -11.11
N SER A 260 41.44 45.35 -12.42
CA SER A 260 42.58 45.25 -13.30
C SER A 260 43.14 46.64 -13.59
N ARG A 261 44.15 47.09 -12.83
CA ARG A 261 45.03 48.18 -13.30
C ARG A 261 46.50 47.93 -12.99
N ARG A 262 47.26 47.94 -14.09
CA ARG A 262 48.71 48.06 -14.24
C ARG A 262 49.32 49.01 -13.19
N ASN A 263 50.48 48.63 -12.62
CA ASN A 263 51.63 49.50 -12.72
C ASN A 263 52.96 48.75 -12.62
N SER A 264 53.87 49.18 -13.48
CA SER A 264 55.25 48.79 -13.70
C SER A 264 56.19 49.03 -12.52
N SER A 265 57.17 48.15 -12.31
CA SER A 265 58.59 48.54 -12.23
C SER A 265 59.51 47.30 -12.21
N SER A 266 60.30 47.18 -13.27
CA SER A 266 61.63 46.56 -13.32
C SER A 266 62.55 47.00 -12.18
N TRP A 267 63.40 46.10 -11.69
CA TRP A 267 64.83 46.21 -11.25
C TRP A 267 65.14 44.82 -10.63
N ALA A 268 65.88 43.90 -11.26
CA ALA A 268 67.33 43.90 -11.47
C ALA A 268 68.12 44.31 -10.22
N GLY A 269 68.74 43.33 -9.56
CA GLY A 269 69.58 43.45 -8.38
C GLY A 269 69.71 42.11 -7.68
#